data_AF-A0A349Y325-F1
#
_entry.id   AF-A0A349Y325-F1
#
_cell.length_a   1.000
_cell.length_b   1.000
_cell.length_c   1.000
_cell.angle_alpha   90.00
_cell.angle_beta   90.00
_cell.angle_gamma   90.00
#
_symmetry.space_group_name_H-M   'P 1'
#
loop_
_entity.id
_entity.type
_entity.pdbx_description
1 polymer ?
#
loop_
_entity_poly.entity_id
_entity_poly.type
_entity_poly.pdbx_seq_one_letter_code
_entity_poly.pdbx_strand_id
1 'polypeptide(L)'
;METATAPRRVEHQQTDKGYVPVYTTAIVEQPWDSYTADDHATWSTLYQRQRALLEGRASKEFLHAQDEMGMSAHMIPRFAQLNEVLGAATGWTLVGVEGLLPELDFFDHLANRRFPVTWWIRRPDQIDYIAEPDMFHDLFGHVPLLMNPVFADYMAAYGRGGVKAHAIGPEALQHLTRLYWYTVEFGLINTDEGLRIYGAGIVSSKGESLYSLESAAPNRIGFDLERIMRTRYRIDTFQKTYFVIDSFEQLMEATAPDFTPIYAALEAKDHLPAGEVQDGDRVFQKGTGEGWEDGGDV
;
A
#
# COMPACT_ATOMS: atom_id res chain seq x y z
N MET A 1 -4.36 -35.68 12.48
CA MET A 1 -3.91 -34.36 12.99
C MET A 1 -2.55 -34.10 12.37
N GLU A 2 -2.51 -33.37 11.26
CA GLU A 2 -1.25 -32.76 10.83
C GLU A 2 -0.82 -31.83 11.96
N THR A 3 0.40 -32.03 12.47
CA THR A 3 1.05 -31.07 13.34
C THR A 3 1.16 -29.77 12.55
N ALA A 4 0.37 -28.76 12.90
CA ALA A 4 0.51 -27.43 12.31
C ALA A 4 1.95 -26.98 12.55
N THR A 5 2.75 -26.93 11.49
CA THR A 5 4.11 -26.39 11.51
C THR A 5 4.04 -24.94 11.99
N ALA A 6 4.95 -24.54 12.88
CA ALA A 6 5.00 -23.16 13.37
C ALA A 6 5.11 -22.17 12.19
N PRO A 7 4.40 -21.02 12.23
CA PRO A 7 4.49 -20.00 11.19
C PRO A 7 5.94 -19.58 10.95
N ARG A 8 6.34 -19.52 9.69
CA ARG A 8 7.68 -19.07 9.30
C ARG A 8 7.65 -17.57 9.03
N ARG A 9 8.71 -16.89 9.45
CA ARG A 9 9.04 -15.55 8.97
C ARG A 9 9.74 -15.71 7.62
N VAL A 10 9.05 -15.33 6.54
CA VAL A 10 9.58 -15.41 5.18
C VAL A 10 9.96 -13.99 4.73
N GLU A 11 11.25 -13.73 4.74
CA GLU A 11 11.89 -12.51 4.22
C GLU A 11 12.45 -12.76 2.81
N HIS A 12 12.91 -11.70 2.13
CA HIS A 12 13.60 -11.88 0.85
C HIS A 12 14.88 -12.71 1.01
N GLN A 13 15.41 -13.20 -0.11
CA GLN A 13 16.78 -13.70 -0.17
C GLN A 13 17.72 -12.60 -0.61
N GLN A 14 18.74 -12.32 0.21
CA GLN A 14 19.85 -11.48 -0.21
C GLN A 14 20.73 -12.26 -1.19
N THR A 15 20.97 -11.70 -2.38
CA THR A 15 21.91 -12.25 -3.35
C THR A 15 22.96 -11.21 -3.74
N ASP A 16 24.03 -11.65 -4.40
CA ASP A 16 25.07 -10.76 -4.95
C ASP A 16 24.52 -9.77 -6.00
N LYS A 17 23.29 -9.98 -6.49
CA LYS A 17 22.60 -9.13 -7.48
C LYS A 17 21.46 -8.31 -6.88
N GLY A 18 21.33 -8.29 -5.55
CA GLY A 18 20.26 -7.58 -4.84
C GLY A 18 19.25 -8.53 -4.19
N TYR A 19 18.08 -7.99 -3.87
CA TYR A 19 17.01 -8.68 -3.16
C TYR A 19 16.16 -9.52 -4.11
N VAL A 20 15.90 -10.78 -3.75
CA VAL A 20 14.97 -11.66 -4.47
C VAL A 20 13.76 -11.93 -3.57
N PRO A 21 12.54 -11.51 -3.97
CA PRO A 21 11.35 -11.77 -3.18
C PRO A 21 11.09 -13.28 -3.07
N VAL A 22 10.69 -13.72 -1.88
CA VAL A 22 10.25 -15.09 -1.63
C VAL A 22 8.76 -15.09 -1.41
N TYR A 23 8.04 -15.75 -2.31
CA TYR A 23 6.58 -15.86 -2.23
C TYR A 23 6.16 -17.04 -1.38
N THR A 24 5.06 -16.87 -0.65
CA THR A 24 4.40 -17.90 0.14
C THR A 24 2.89 -17.82 -0.09
N THR A 25 2.21 -18.96 -0.06
CA THR A 25 0.73 -19.02 -0.09
C THR A 25 0.16 -19.38 1.28
N ALA A 26 1.01 -19.45 2.32
CA ALA A 26 0.62 -19.89 3.64
C ALA A 26 -0.13 -18.77 4.38
N ILE A 27 -1.43 -19.01 4.60
CA ILE A 27 -2.23 -18.29 5.58
C ILE A 27 -1.96 -18.89 6.96
N VAL A 28 -1.75 -18.02 7.94
CA VAL A 28 -1.44 -18.40 9.31
C VAL A 28 -2.38 -17.72 10.28
N GLU A 29 -2.75 -18.43 11.34
CA GLU A 29 -3.27 -17.78 12.54
C GLU A 29 -2.15 -16.94 13.15
N GLN A 30 -2.43 -15.69 13.51
CA GLN A 30 -1.44 -14.80 14.10
C GLN A 30 -0.86 -15.43 15.36
N PRO A 31 0.44 -15.77 15.42
CA PRO A 31 1.05 -16.42 16.58
C PRO A 31 1.35 -15.38 17.67
N TRP A 32 0.32 -14.68 18.16
CA TRP A 32 0.49 -13.47 18.96
C TRP A 32 1.29 -13.69 20.24
N ASP A 33 1.08 -14.83 20.92
CA ASP A 33 1.78 -15.14 22.17
C ASP A 33 3.27 -15.46 21.95
N SER A 34 3.74 -15.51 20.69
CA SER A 34 5.17 -15.66 20.34
C SER A 34 5.91 -14.33 20.19
N TYR A 35 5.22 -13.19 20.14
CA TYR A 35 5.90 -11.89 20.08
C TYR A 35 6.70 -11.63 21.34
N THR A 36 7.93 -11.20 21.15
CA THR A 36 8.84 -10.85 22.23
C THR A 36 8.57 -9.44 22.76
N ALA A 37 9.20 -9.09 23.89
CA ALA A 37 9.19 -7.72 24.39
C ALA A 37 9.80 -6.73 23.37
N ASP A 38 10.82 -7.15 22.61
CA ASP A 38 11.46 -6.32 21.59
C ASP A 38 10.54 -6.07 20.39
N ASP A 39 9.72 -7.06 20.00
CA ASP A 39 8.72 -6.90 18.94
C ASP A 39 7.66 -5.86 19.34
N HIS A 40 7.13 -5.96 20.57
CA HIS A 40 6.18 -4.98 21.11
C HIS A 40 6.80 -3.58 21.29
N ALA A 41 8.07 -3.50 21.70
CA ALA A 41 8.79 -2.23 21.82
C ALA A 41 9.04 -1.58 20.45
N THR A 42 9.35 -2.39 19.43
CA THR A 42 9.50 -1.93 18.05
C THR A 42 8.20 -1.36 17.51
N TRP A 43 7.08 -2.10 17.67
CA TRP A 43 5.74 -1.60 17.36
C TRP A 43 5.46 -0.27 18.06
N SER A 44 5.71 -0.19 19.37
CA SER A 44 5.46 1.00 20.17
C SER A 44 6.19 2.22 19.62
N THR A 45 7.47 2.06 19.29
CA THR A 45 8.32 3.13 18.77
C THR A 45 7.86 3.59 17.39
N LEU A 46 7.56 2.64 16.49
CA LEU A 46 7.04 2.94 15.15
C LEU A 46 5.68 3.66 15.23
N TYR A 47 4.76 3.16 16.06
CA TYR A 47 3.43 3.74 16.25
C TYR A 47 3.51 5.17 16.79
N GLN A 48 4.26 5.42 17.86
CA GLN A 48 4.40 6.76 18.45
C GLN A 48 5.01 7.74 17.45
N ARG A 49 6.07 7.33 16.75
CA ARG A 49 6.74 8.13 15.73
C ARG A 49 5.78 8.53 14.62
N GLN A 50 5.07 7.55 14.04
CA GLN A 50 4.18 7.83 12.91
C GLN A 50 2.94 8.60 13.36
N ARG A 51 2.30 8.29 14.48
CA ARG A 51 1.16 9.08 14.97
C ARG A 51 1.49 10.56 15.12
N ALA A 52 2.62 10.87 15.76
CA ALA A 52 3.05 12.25 15.94
C ALA A 52 3.41 12.92 14.59
N LEU A 53 4.03 12.19 13.66
CA LEU A 53 4.42 12.71 12.35
C LEU A 53 3.21 12.98 11.43
N LEU A 54 2.18 12.14 11.51
CA LEU A 54 1.06 12.15 10.57
C LEU A 54 0.00 13.21 10.88
N GLU A 55 0.04 13.84 12.06
CA GLU A 55 -0.82 15.00 12.36
C GLU A 55 -0.60 16.11 11.32
N GLY A 56 -1.69 16.52 10.65
CA GLY A 56 -1.65 17.51 9.58
C GLY A 56 -1.06 17.01 8.25
N ARG A 57 -0.62 15.75 8.16
CA ARG A 57 -0.07 15.14 6.94
C ARG A 57 -0.95 14.04 6.38
N ALA A 58 -1.43 13.11 7.20
CA ALA A 58 -2.37 12.08 6.77
C ALA A 58 -3.78 12.63 6.58
N SER A 59 -4.57 11.95 5.75
CA SER A 59 -6.01 12.20 5.62
C SER A 59 -6.71 12.03 6.97
N LYS A 60 -7.79 12.78 7.19
CA LYS A 60 -8.54 12.69 8.45
C LYS A 60 -9.19 11.32 8.60
N GLU A 61 -9.63 10.74 7.48
CA GLU A 61 -10.21 9.41 7.39
C GLU A 61 -9.24 8.35 7.91
N PHE A 62 -7.96 8.40 7.51
CA PHE A 62 -6.94 7.50 8.02
C PHE A 62 -6.75 7.66 9.55
N LEU A 63 -6.60 8.89 10.03
CA LEU A 63 -6.34 9.16 11.45
C LEU A 63 -7.52 8.75 12.33
N HIS A 64 -8.75 9.09 11.93
CA HIS A 64 -9.97 8.72 12.64
C HIS A 64 -10.18 7.21 12.64
N ALA A 65 -10.01 6.54 11.48
CA ALA A 65 -10.18 5.10 11.41
C ALA A 65 -9.18 4.35 12.29
N GLN A 66 -7.93 4.83 12.36
CA GLN A 66 -6.93 4.25 13.25
C GLN A 66 -7.33 4.35 14.73
N ASP A 67 -7.91 5.49 15.14
CA ASP A 67 -8.41 5.69 16.50
C ASP A 67 -9.64 4.78 16.77
N GLU A 68 -10.57 4.65 15.81
CA GLU A 68 -11.74 3.77 15.91
C GLU A 68 -11.40 2.28 15.97
N MET A 69 -10.35 1.85 15.25
CA MET A 69 -9.86 0.47 15.32
C MET A 69 -9.24 0.11 16.68
N GLY A 70 -8.95 1.11 17.53
CA GLY A 70 -8.39 0.88 18.85
C GLY A 70 -6.93 0.44 18.84
N MET A 71 -6.19 0.71 17.77
CA MET A 71 -4.74 0.50 17.76
C MET A 71 -4.08 1.49 18.74
N SER A 72 -3.00 1.06 19.40
CA SER A 72 -2.25 1.91 20.33
C SER A 72 -0.78 1.57 20.33
N ALA A 73 0.03 2.44 20.95
CA ALA A 73 1.45 2.19 21.14
C ALA A 73 1.76 1.10 22.18
N HIS A 74 0.77 0.55 22.90
CA HIS A 74 1.05 -0.29 24.06
C HIS A 74 1.61 -1.66 23.68
N MET A 75 1.09 -2.28 22.62
CA MET A 75 1.53 -3.58 22.13
C MET A 75 1.04 -3.84 20.71
N ILE A 76 1.58 -4.87 20.09
CA ILE A 76 1.11 -5.35 18.78
C ILE A 76 -0.38 -5.74 18.89
N PRO A 77 -1.27 -5.25 18.01
CA PRO A 77 -2.67 -5.60 18.01
C PRO A 77 -2.92 -7.09 17.71
N ARG A 78 -3.97 -7.66 18.32
CA ARG A 78 -4.47 -8.98 17.94
C ARG A 78 -5.39 -8.87 16.73
N PHE A 79 -5.11 -9.60 15.65
CA PHE A 79 -5.93 -9.58 14.43
C PHE A 79 -7.37 -9.99 14.72
N ALA A 80 -7.59 -10.95 15.62
CA ALA A 80 -8.93 -11.37 16.02
C ALA A 80 -9.77 -10.21 16.59
N GLN A 81 -9.17 -9.35 17.42
CA GLN A 81 -9.86 -8.17 17.98
C GLN A 81 -10.11 -7.10 16.92
N LEU A 82 -9.12 -6.86 16.05
CA LEU A 82 -9.30 -5.93 14.94
C LEU A 82 -10.38 -6.40 13.95
N ASN A 83 -10.52 -7.71 13.74
CA ASN A 83 -11.54 -8.30 12.88
C ASN A 83 -12.96 -8.11 13.40
N GLU A 84 -13.16 -8.01 14.72
CA GLU A 84 -14.48 -7.67 15.29
C GLU A 84 -14.91 -6.27 14.85
N VAL A 85 -13.99 -5.30 14.95
CA VAL A 85 -14.24 -3.90 14.59
C VAL A 85 -14.36 -3.72 13.09
N LEU A 86 -13.38 -4.23 12.33
CA LEU A 86 -13.33 -4.13 10.87
C LEU A 86 -14.51 -4.85 10.20
N GLY A 87 -14.83 -6.05 10.70
CA GLY A 87 -15.95 -6.85 10.21
C GLY A 87 -17.30 -6.15 10.44
N ALA A 88 -17.47 -5.49 11.60
CA ALA A 88 -18.67 -4.72 11.89
C ALA A 88 -18.80 -3.46 11.02
N ALA A 89 -17.68 -2.81 10.68
CA ALA A 89 -17.67 -1.58 9.89
C ALA A 89 -17.93 -1.81 8.39
N THR A 90 -17.20 -2.75 7.78
CA THR A 90 -17.20 -2.91 6.31
C THR A 90 -17.27 -4.38 5.85
N GLY A 91 -17.36 -5.33 6.79
CA GLY A 91 -17.33 -6.76 6.48
C GLY A 91 -15.96 -7.27 6.02
N TRP A 92 -14.92 -6.45 6.16
CA TRP A 92 -13.54 -6.86 5.90
C TRP A 92 -12.95 -7.64 7.07
N THR A 93 -11.99 -8.52 6.76
CA THR A 93 -11.24 -9.27 7.77
C THR A 93 -9.76 -9.32 7.40
N LEU A 94 -8.91 -9.36 8.41
CA LEU A 94 -7.47 -9.57 8.31
C LEU A 94 -7.19 -11.07 8.28
N VAL A 95 -6.25 -11.47 7.43
CA VAL A 95 -5.68 -12.83 7.39
C VAL A 95 -4.16 -12.74 7.54
N GLY A 96 -3.59 -13.50 8.47
CA GLY A 96 -2.14 -13.53 8.65
C GLY A 96 -1.46 -14.29 7.53
N VAL A 97 -0.32 -13.79 7.04
CA VAL A 97 0.50 -14.47 6.02
C VAL A 97 1.98 -14.50 6.41
N GLU A 98 2.70 -15.52 5.97
CA GLU A 98 4.14 -15.70 6.28
C GLU A 98 5.05 -14.62 5.65
N GLY A 99 4.57 -13.93 4.62
CA GLY A 99 5.29 -12.91 3.84
C GLY A 99 4.53 -12.60 2.55
N LEU A 100 5.26 -12.20 1.50
CA LEU A 100 4.67 -11.78 0.22
C LEU A 100 3.87 -12.90 -0.45
N LEU A 101 2.63 -12.59 -0.86
CA LEU A 101 1.77 -13.52 -1.59
C LEU A 101 2.00 -13.42 -3.11
N PRO A 102 1.81 -14.52 -3.87
CA PRO A 102 1.63 -14.40 -5.31
C PRO A 102 0.44 -13.50 -5.65
N GLU A 103 0.52 -12.80 -6.77
CA GLU A 103 -0.45 -11.77 -7.16
C GLU A 103 -1.89 -12.30 -7.20
N LEU A 104 -2.10 -13.49 -7.76
CA LEU A 104 -3.44 -14.09 -7.85
C LEU A 104 -4.05 -14.39 -6.47
N ASP A 105 -3.25 -14.91 -5.53
CA ASP A 105 -3.68 -15.16 -4.16
C ASP A 105 -4.03 -13.84 -3.45
N PHE A 106 -3.19 -12.82 -3.61
CA PHE A 106 -3.46 -11.48 -3.08
C PHE A 106 -4.78 -10.91 -3.61
N PHE A 107 -5.02 -10.97 -4.92
CA PHE A 107 -6.27 -10.47 -5.50
C PHE A 107 -7.50 -11.25 -5.06
N ASP A 108 -7.41 -12.58 -4.93
CA ASP A 108 -8.52 -13.39 -4.42
C ASP A 108 -8.90 -12.96 -3.00
N HIS A 109 -7.91 -12.70 -2.15
CA HIS A 109 -8.14 -12.17 -0.81
C HIS A 109 -8.91 -10.85 -0.85
N LEU A 110 -8.41 -9.86 -1.60
CA LEU A 110 -9.05 -8.55 -1.71
C LEU A 110 -10.47 -8.65 -2.30
N ALA A 111 -10.65 -9.46 -3.35
CA ALA A 111 -11.94 -9.66 -4.02
C ALA A 111 -13.04 -10.14 -3.06
N ASN A 112 -12.63 -10.86 -2.01
CA ASN A 112 -13.49 -11.43 -0.99
C ASN A 112 -13.37 -10.71 0.37
N ARG A 113 -12.93 -9.45 0.38
CA ARG A 113 -12.80 -8.61 1.59
C ARG A 113 -11.93 -9.23 2.69
N ARG A 114 -10.86 -9.92 2.29
CA ARG A 114 -9.80 -10.38 3.17
C ARG A 114 -8.55 -9.55 2.87
N PHE A 115 -7.97 -8.89 3.86
CA PHE A 115 -6.71 -8.18 3.69
C PHE A 115 -5.56 -9.02 4.28
N PRO A 116 -4.60 -9.48 3.45
CA PRO A 116 -3.41 -10.18 3.92
C PRO A 116 -2.51 -9.25 4.73
N VAL A 117 -2.06 -9.71 5.90
CA VAL A 117 -1.14 -8.97 6.77
C VAL A 117 0.02 -9.89 7.14
N THR A 118 1.23 -9.46 6.81
CA THR A 118 2.46 -10.15 7.24
C THR A 118 2.50 -10.24 8.76
N TRP A 119 2.63 -11.45 9.30
CA TRP A 119 2.46 -11.66 10.74
C TRP A 119 3.65 -11.20 11.58
N TRP A 120 4.82 -10.95 11.01
CA TRP A 120 6.02 -10.59 11.76
C TRP A 120 6.35 -9.10 11.60
N ILE A 121 7.05 -8.53 12.57
CA ILE A 121 7.49 -7.13 12.56
C ILE A 121 9.00 -7.04 12.30
N ARG A 122 9.44 -5.94 11.65
CA ARG A 122 10.87 -5.65 11.46
C ARG A 122 11.62 -5.63 12.78
N ARG A 123 12.93 -5.88 12.72
CA ARG A 123 13.79 -5.85 13.91
C ARG A 123 14.15 -4.42 14.33
N PRO A 124 14.60 -4.20 15.58
CA PRO A 124 15.04 -2.89 16.05
C PRO A 124 16.14 -2.23 15.18
N ASP A 125 17.05 -3.02 14.58
CA ASP A 125 18.10 -2.53 13.67
C ASP A 125 17.57 -2.06 12.31
N GLN A 126 16.31 -2.37 11.99
CA GLN A 126 15.63 -2.03 10.72
C GLN A 126 14.55 -0.95 10.92
N ILE A 127 14.54 -0.25 12.06
CA ILE A 127 13.44 0.65 12.46
C ILE A 127 13.19 1.81 11.49
N ASP A 128 14.23 2.25 10.79
CA ASP A 128 14.13 3.36 9.84
C ASP A 128 13.64 2.89 8.47
N TYR A 129 13.99 1.66 8.05
CA TYR A 129 13.58 1.10 6.76
C TYR A 129 13.78 -0.43 6.70
N ILE A 130 12.85 -1.10 6.03
CA ILE A 130 12.95 -2.48 5.57
C ILE A 130 12.30 -2.53 4.17
N ALA A 131 12.83 -3.36 3.27
CA ALA A 131 12.32 -3.46 1.91
C ALA A 131 11.03 -4.30 1.85
N GLU A 132 10.92 -5.32 2.71
CA GLU A 132 9.74 -6.17 2.78
C GLU A 132 8.55 -5.48 3.46
N PRO A 133 7.31 -5.75 3.02
CA PRO A 133 6.15 -5.40 3.81
C PRO A 133 6.16 -6.23 5.09
N ASP A 134 6.42 -5.58 6.23
CA ASP A 134 6.27 -6.18 7.55
C ASP A 134 4.88 -5.86 8.12
N MET A 135 4.56 -6.42 9.29
CA MET A 135 3.30 -6.13 9.98
C MET A 135 3.03 -4.63 10.12
N PHE A 136 4.04 -3.82 10.42
CA PHE A 136 3.79 -2.40 10.63
C PHE A 136 3.34 -1.74 9.32
N HIS A 137 3.99 -2.01 8.20
CA HIS A 137 3.53 -1.51 6.91
C HIS A 137 2.10 -1.99 6.59
N ASP A 138 1.86 -3.30 6.63
CA ASP A 138 0.58 -3.89 6.26
C ASP A 138 -0.56 -3.42 7.20
N LEU A 139 -0.35 -3.51 8.51
CA LEU A 139 -1.38 -3.26 9.50
C LEU A 139 -1.56 -1.77 9.81
N PHE A 140 -0.48 -1.03 10.05
CA PHE A 140 -0.59 0.40 10.35
C PHE A 140 -0.93 1.19 9.10
N GLY A 141 -0.34 0.82 7.94
CA GLY A 141 -0.45 1.58 6.71
C GLY A 141 -1.76 1.34 5.96
N HIS A 142 -2.13 0.09 5.69
CA HIS A 142 -3.27 -0.22 4.82
C HIS A 142 -4.60 -0.32 5.57
N VAL A 143 -4.59 -1.02 6.70
CA VAL A 143 -5.84 -1.48 7.33
C VAL A 143 -6.77 -0.36 7.81
N PRO A 144 -6.30 0.79 8.35
CA PRO A 144 -7.22 1.84 8.81
C PRO A 144 -8.21 2.30 7.74
N LEU A 145 -7.78 2.51 6.49
CA LEU A 145 -8.68 2.98 5.45
C LEU A 145 -9.74 1.94 5.03
N LEU A 146 -9.58 0.67 5.38
CA LEU A 146 -10.62 -0.34 5.18
C LEU A 146 -11.85 -0.15 6.09
N MET A 147 -11.77 0.74 7.09
CA MET A 147 -12.93 1.20 7.86
C MET A 147 -13.80 2.19 7.07
N ASN A 148 -13.25 2.86 6.05
CA ASN A 148 -14.01 3.73 5.16
C ASN A 148 -14.75 2.85 4.12
N PRO A 149 -16.09 2.88 4.04
CA PRO A 149 -16.85 1.99 3.16
C PRO A 149 -16.55 2.19 1.67
N VAL A 150 -16.28 3.43 1.23
CA VAL A 150 -15.97 3.72 -0.18
C VAL A 150 -14.60 3.15 -0.54
N PHE A 151 -13.60 3.36 0.30
CA PHE A 151 -12.26 2.81 0.08
C PHE A 151 -12.25 1.28 0.19
N ALA A 152 -13.01 0.73 1.14
CA ALA A 152 -13.21 -0.70 1.30
C ALA A 152 -13.87 -1.35 0.06
N ASP A 153 -14.85 -0.68 -0.56
CA ASP A 153 -15.47 -1.17 -1.80
C ASP A 153 -14.52 -1.05 -3.00
N TYR A 154 -13.74 0.04 -3.07
CA TYR A 154 -12.68 0.20 -4.05
C TYR A 154 -11.66 -0.95 -3.97
N MET A 155 -11.17 -1.29 -2.78
CA MET A 155 -10.22 -2.39 -2.57
C MET A 155 -10.80 -3.75 -3.00
N ALA A 156 -12.10 -3.97 -2.76
CA ALA A 156 -12.75 -5.22 -3.19
C ALA A 156 -12.95 -5.26 -4.71
N ALA A 157 -13.29 -4.12 -5.32
CA ALA A 157 -13.39 -3.98 -6.77
C ALA A 157 -12.03 -4.19 -7.44
N TYR A 158 -10.98 -3.61 -6.87
CA TYR A 158 -9.59 -3.80 -7.28
C TYR A 158 -9.19 -5.28 -7.27
N GLY A 159 -9.47 -6.01 -6.17
CA GLY A 159 -9.21 -7.44 -6.09
C GLY A 159 -9.92 -8.26 -7.18
N ARG A 160 -11.21 -7.99 -7.42
CA ARG A 160 -11.95 -8.64 -8.53
C ARG A 160 -11.36 -8.30 -9.90
N GLY A 161 -10.94 -7.05 -10.08
CA GLY A 161 -10.23 -6.58 -11.26
C GLY A 161 -8.91 -7.32 -11.49
N GLY A 162 -8.17 -7.60 -10.41
CA GLY A 162 -6.91 -8.34 -10.46
C GLY A 162 -7.05 -9.79 -10.86
N VAL A 163 -8.06 -10.50 -10.34
CA VAL A 163 -8.38 -11.85 -10.80
C VAL A 163 -8.68 -11.86 -12.31
N LYS A 164 -9.42 -10.86 -12.80
CA LYS A 164 -9.71 -10.72 -14.23
C LYS A 164 -8.47 -10.36 -15.05
N ALA A 165 -7.67 -9.39 -14.61
CA ALA A 165 -6.45 -8.96 -15.29
C ALA A 165 -5.43 -10.09 -15.42
N HIS A 166 -5.26 -10.88 -14.35
CA HIS A 166 -4.42 -12.08 -14.37
C HIS A 166 -4.86 -13.09 -15.44
N ALA A 167 -6.17 -13.27 -15.65
CA ALA A 167 -6.70 -14.14 -16.70
C ALA A 167 -6.54 -13.57 -18.13
N ILE A 168 -6.39 -12.25 -18.27
CA ILE A 168 -6.14 -11.58 -19.56
C ILE A 168 -4.67 -11.74 -19.96
N GLY A 169 -3.75 -11.43 -19.04
CA GLY A 169 -2.32 -11.59 -19.28
C GLY A 169 -1.44 -10.67 -18.45
N PRO A 170 -0.10 -10.86 -18.53
CA PRO A 170 0.88 -10.15 -17.71
C PRO A 170 0.87 -8.62 -17.92
N GLU A 171 0.60 -8.14 -19.13
CA GLU A 171 0.54 -6.69 -19.41
C GLU A 171 -0.66 -6.01 -18.73
N ALA A 172 -1.84 -6.63 -18.80
CA ALA A 172 -3.03 -6.14 -18.09
C ALA A 172 -2.80 -6.11 -16.57
N LEU A 173 -2.10 -7.13 -16.06
CA LEU A 173 -1.71 -7.20 -14.66
C LEU A 173 -0.72 -6.08 -14.29
N GLN A 174 0.29 -5.82 -15.11
CA GLN A 174 1.23 -4.71 -14.89
C GLN A 174 0.54 -3.34 -14.86
N HIS A 175 -0.45 -3.11 -15.72
CA HIS A 175 -1.24 -1.88 -15.67
C HIS A 175 -1.99 -1.74 -14.33
N LEU A 176 -2.54 -2.84 -13.82
CA LEU A 176 -3.28 -2.83 -12.56
C LEU A 176 -2.37 -2.71 -11.33
N THR A 177 -1.15 -3.28 -11.35
CA THR A 177 -0.19 -3.11 -10.25
C THR A 177 0.29 -1.66 -10.15
N ARG A 178 0.47 -0.97 -11.28
CA ARG A 178 0.75 0.48 -11.30
C ARG A 178 -0.38 1.30 -10.69
N LEU A 179 -1.64 0.94 -10.97
CA LEU A 179 -2.79 1.59 -10.34
C LEU A 179 -2.74 1.46 -8.81
N TYR A 180 -2.46 0.26 -8.30
CA TYR A 180 -2.33 0.03 -6.85
C TYR A 180 -1.17 0.81 -6.24
N TRP A 181 0.00 0.78 -6.89
CA TRP A 181 1.17 1.50 -6.44
C TRP A 181 0.92 3.00 -6.30
N TYR A 182 0.36 3.63 -7.33
CA TYR A 182 0.11 5.06 -7.34
C TYR A 182 -1.16 5.51 -6.60
N THR A 183 -1.92 4.57 -6.03
CA THR A 183 -3.08 4.88 -5.20
C THR A 183 -2.91 4.35 -3.80
N VAL A 184 -3.11 3.05 -3.60
CA VAL A 184 -3.11 2.38 -2.30
C VAL A 184 -1.76 2.53 -1.59
N GLU A 185 -0.64 2.48 -2.31
CA GLU A 185 0.69 2.59 -1.70
C GLU A 185 1.20 4.02 -1.56
N PHE A 186 1.10 4.81 -2.64
CA PHE A 186 1.72 6.15 -2.73
C PHE A 186 0.75 7.26 -3.15
N GLY A 187 -0.53 7.11 -2.83
CA GLY A 187 -1.55 8.10 -3.15
C GLY A 187 -1.59 9.29 -2.19
N LEU A 188 -1.83 10.47 -2.77
CA LEU A 188 -2.18 11.70 -2.07
C LEU A 188 -3.63 12.07 -2.33
N ILE A 189 -4.25 12.81 -1.41
CA ILE A 189 -5.60 13.34 -1.54
C ILE A 189 -5.59 14.85 -1.34
N ASN A 190 -6.26 15.56 -2.24
CA ASN A 190 -6.46 17.00 -2.16
C ASN A 190 -7.67 17.30 -1.27
N THR A 191 -7.50 18.18 -0.30
CA THR A 191 -8.55 18.58 0.65
C THR A 191 -8.61 20.09 0.76
N ASP A 192 -9.67 20.62 1.38
CA ASP A 192 -9.80 22.06 1.66
C ASP A 192 -8.66 22.61 2.54
N GLU A 193 -7.95 21.74 3.26
CA GLU A 193 -6.80 22.10 4.11
C GLU A 193 -5.45 21.83 3.42
N GLY A 194 -5.47 21.58 2.11
CA GLY A 194 -4.31 21.24 1.29
C GLY A 194 -4.13 19.73 1.09
N LEU A 195 -2.99 19.35 0.50
CA LEU A 195 -2.69 17.95 0.23
C LEU A 195 -2.51 17.14 1.52
N ARG A 196 -3.01 15.91 1.51
CA ARG A 196 -2.88 14.92 2.57
C ARG A 196 -2.49 13.56 1.99
N ILE A 197 -2.04 12.67 2.85
CA ILE A 197 -1.57 11.33 2.50
C ILE A 197 -2.66 10.31 2.80
N TYR A 198 -2.87 9.37 1.88
CA TYR A 198 -3.64 8.15 2.16
C TYR A 198 -2.89 6.87 1.80
N GLY A 199 -1.84 6.96 0.97
CA GLY A 199 -1.02 5.82 0.58
C GLY A 199 -0.30 5.15 1.76
N ALA A 200 -0.44 3.83 1.87
CA ALA A 200 0.09 3.01 2.96
C ALA A 200 1.62 3.03 3.07
N GLY A 201 2.33 2.94 1.94
CA GLY A 201 3.78 3.08 1.86
C GLY A 201 4.26 4.43 2.40
N ILE A 202 3.48 5.49 2.20
CA ILE A 202 3.81 6.82 2.71
C ILE A 202 3.55 6.91 4.22
N VAL A 203 2.35 6.55 4.69
CA VAL A 203 1.99 6.72 6.13
C VAL A 203 2.79 5.82 7.06
N SER A 204 3.30 4.69 6.57
CA SER A 204 4.18 3.79 7.33
C SER A 204 5.66 4.18 7.25
N SER A 205 6.05 5.09 6.35
CA SER A 205 7.42 5.57 6.15
C SER A 205 7.63 6.97 6.72
N LYS A 206 8.62 7.12 7.61
CA LYS A 206 9.01 8.45 8.14
C LYS A 206 9.49 9.38 7.03
N GLY A 207 10.37 8.89 6.15
CA GLY A 207 11.00 9.69 5.11
C GLY A 207 10.02 10.12 4.03
N GLU A 208 9.22 9.16 3.54
CA GLU A 208 8.24 9.39 2.48
C GLU A 208 7.12 10.34 2.95
N SER A 209 6.68 10.23 4.20
CA SER A 209 5.68 11.14 4.80
C SER A 209 6.10 12.61 4.75
N LEU A 210 7.40 12.90 4.94
CA LEU A 210 7.94 14.26 4.83
C LEU A 210 8.16 14.64 3.35
N TYR A 211 8.85 13.77 2.60
CA TYR A 211 9.24 14.03 1.21
C TYR A 211 8.03 14.27 0.31
N SER A 212 7.00 13.44 0.43
CA SER A 212 5.81 13.47 -0.44
C SER A 212 5.05 14.80 -0.37
N LEU A 213 5.09 15.54 0.75
CA LEU A 213 4.37 16.81 0.91
C LEU A 213 5.28 18.05 0.92
N GLU A 214 6.49 17.94 1.47
CA GLU A 214 7.34 19.10 1.79
C GLU A 214 8.46 19.31 0.75
N SER A 215 8.88 18.26 0.04
CA SER A 215 9.94 18.37 -0.95
C SER A 215 9.47 19.08 -2.22
N ALA A 216 10.36 19.87 -2.80
CA ALA A 216 10.22 20.45 -4.14
C ALA A 216 10.61 19.46 -5.26
N ALA A 217 11.27 18.35 -4.92
CA ALA A 217 11.76 17.37 -5.88
C ALA A 217 10.68 16.58 -6.63
N PRO A 218 9.61 16.05 -6.00
CA PRO A 218 8.65 15.19 -6.67
C PRO A 218 7.63 15.98 -7.52
N ASN A 219 7.10 15.33 -8.54
CA ASN A 219 5.88 15.78 -9.18
C ASN A 219 4.66 15.43 -8.30
N ARG A 220 3.65 16.30 -8.31
CA ARG A 220 2.32 16.00 -7.77
C ARG A 220 1.31 16.26 -8.88
N ILE A 221 0.65 15.20 -9.33
CA ILE A 221 -0.18 15.19 -10.54
C ILE A 221 -1.57 14.71 -10.18
N GLY A 222 -2.61 15.32 -10.72
CA GLY A 222 -3.98 14.87 -10.54
C GLY A 222 -4.18 13.45 -11.05
N PHE A 223 -5.03 12.69 -10.36
CA PHE A 223 -5.37 11.33 -10.72
C PHE A 223 -5.95 11.26 -12.15
N ASP A 224 -5.37 10.37 -12.96
CA ASP A 224 -5.88 9.96 -14.26
C ASP A 224 -5.59 8.46 -14.44
N LEU A 225 -6.62 7.68 -14.72
CA LEU A 225 -6.57 6.22 -14.71
C LEU A 225 -5.59 5.67 -15.77
N GLU A 226 -5.70 6.11 -17.02
CA GLU A 226 -4.87 5.62 -18.12
C GLU A 226 -3.42 6.12 -18.00
N ARG A 227 -3.23 7.37 -17.55
CA ARG A 227 -1.93 7.95 -17.23
C ARG A 227 -1.21 7.11 -16.18
N ILE A 228 -1.88 6.78 -15.08
CA ILE A 228 -1.33 5.96 -13.99
C ILE A 228 -0.98 4.57 -14.48
N MET A 229 -1.90 3.88 -15.17
CA MET A 229 -1.66 2.52 -15.67
C MET A 229 -0.45 2.43 -16.61
N ARG A 230 -0.05 3.53 -17.25
CA ARG A 230 1.13 3.60 -18.11
C ARG A 230 2.39 4.06 -17.40
N THR A 231 2.32 4.55 -16.16
CA THR A 231 3.46 5.12 -15.43
C THR A 231 4.28 4.03 -14.78
N ARG A 232 5.55 3.92 -15.15
CA ARG A 232 6.52 3.08 -14.43
C ARG A 232 6.81 3.65 -13.06
N TYR A 233 7.20 2.82 -12.10
CA TYR A 233 7.54 3.26 -10.75
C TYR A 233 8.87 2.65 -10.28
N ARG A 234 9.31 3.03 -9.08
CA ARG A 234 10.52 2.49 -8.47
C ARG A 234 10.28 2.16 -7.00
N ILE A 235 10.81 1.03 -6.56
CA ILE A 235 10.48 0.41 -5.26
C ILE A 235 11.51 0.67 -4.16
N ASP A 236 12.73 1.09 -4.52
CA ASP A 236 13.89 1.23 -3.64
C ASP A 236 14.31 2.69 -3.41
N THR A 237 13.55 3.65 -3.94
CA THR A 237 13.76 5.10 -3.78
C THR A 237 12.45 5.80 -3.49
N PHE A 238 12.49 7.02 -2.95
CA PHE A 238 11.30 7.87 -2.86
C PHE A 238 10.66 8.11 -4.23
N GLN A 239 9.34 8.24 -4.26
CA GLN A 239 8.62 8.36 -5.53
C GLN A 239 8.93 9.66 -6.25
N LYS A 240 9.25 9.57 -7.54
CA LYS A 240 9.44 10.73 -8.43
C LYS A 240 8.12 11.48 -8.69
N THR A 241 7.01 10.76 -8.67
CA THR A 241 5.66 11.32 -8.91
C THR A 241 4.67 10.73 -7.92
N TYR A 242 3.82 11.59 -7.36
CA TYR A 242 2.65 11.21 -6.56
C TYR A 242 1.38 11.60 -7.31
N PHE A 243 0.40 10.70 -7.35
CA PHE A 243 -0.91 10.99 -7.91
C PHE A 243 -1.89 11.44 -6.83
N VAL A 244 -2.66 12.48 -7.15
CA VAL A 244 -3.52 13.21 -6.23
C VAL A 244 -4.98 12.99 -6.63
N ILE A 245 -5.74 12.30 -5.78
CA ILE A 245 -7.20 12.22 -5.91
C ILE A 245 -7.86 13.43 -5.26
N ASP A 246 -9.07 13.78 -5.70
CA ASP A 246 -9.90 14.79 -5.03
C ASP A 246 -10.85 14.14 -4.00
N SER A 247 -11.16 12.84 -4.11
CA SER A 247 -11.92 12.08 -3.11
C SER A 247 -11.76 10.56 -3.28
N PHE A 248 -12.17 9.77 -2.27
CA PHE A 248 -12.17 8.30 -2.39
C PHE A 248 -13.24 7.79 -3.37
N GLU A 249 -14.35 8.54 -3.55
CA GLU A 249 -15.35 8.26 -4.57
C GLU A 249 -14.74 8.29 -5.97
N GLN A 250 -13.77 9.18 -6.23
CA GLN A 250 -13.06 9.21 -7.51
C GLN A 250 -12.36 7.88 -7.82
N LEU A 251 -11.77 7.21 -6.81
CA LEU A 251 -11.16 5.89 -6.99
C LEU A 251 -12.22 4.81 -7.29
N MET A 252 -13.33 4.85 -6.56
CA MET A 252 -14.42 3.91 -6.76
C MET A 252 -15.07 4.08 -8.14
N GLU A 253 -15.35 5.31 -8.55
CA GLU A 253 -15.88 5.64 -9.87
C GLU A 253 -14.92 5.22 -10.99
N ALA A 254 -13.61 5.44 -10.81
CA ALA A 254 -12.59 5.02 -11.77
C ALA A 254 -12.49 3.49 -11.93
N THR A 255 -12.91 2.71 -10.93
CA THR A 255 -12.90 1.23 -10.98
C THR A 255 -14.25 0.60 -11.31
N ALA A 256 -15.30 1.41 -11.49
CA ALA A 256 -16.62 0.93 -11.89
C ALA A 256 -16.69 0.38 -13.33
N PRO A 257 -16.01 0.97 -14.34
CA PRO A 257 -16.01 0.44 -15.70
C PRO A 257 -15.29 -0.91 -15.83
N ASP A 258 -15.61 -1.65 -16.89
CA ASP A 258 -14.80 -2.80 -17.29
C ASP A 258 -13.45 -2.34 -17.86
N PHE A 259 -12.34 -2.80 -17.26
CA PHE A 259 -10.98 -2.46 -17.71
C PHE A 259 -10.51 -3.23 -18.94
N THR A 260 -11.18 -4.30 -19.38
CA THR A 260 -10.79 -5.03 -20.60
C THR A 260 -10.58 -4.12 -21.83
N PRO A 261 -11.52 -3.24 -22.21
CA PRO A 261 -11.28 -2.30 -23.32
C PRO A 261 -10.17 -1.28 -23.03
N ILE A 262 -9.95 -0.92 -21.77
CA ILE A 262 -8.87 0.00 -21.37
C ILE A 262 -7.52 -0.67 -21.60
N TYR A 263 -7.32 -1.89 -21.09
CA TYR A 263 -6.08 -2.65 -21.30
C TYR A 263 -5.75 -2.79 -22.80
N ALA A 264 -6.74 -3.15 -23.63
CA ALA A 264 -6.54 -3.24 -25.07
C ALA A 264 -6.14 -1.91 -25.73
N ALA A 265 -6.66 -0.78 -25.23
CA ALA A 265 -6.27 0.54 -25.71
C ALA A 265 -4.86 0.97 -25.24
N LEU A 266 -4.43 0.48 -24.07
CA LEU A 266 -3.12 0.78 -23.49
C LEU A 266 -1.98 -0.03 -24.13
N GLU A 267 -2.24 -1.24 -24.62
CA GLU A 267 -1.23 -2.08 -25.31
C GLU A 267 -0.56 -1.37 -26.50
N ALA A 268 -1.28 -0.44 -27.16
CA ALA A 268 -0.75 0.32 -28.28
C ALA A 268 0.00 1.59 -27.89
N LYS A 269 0.12 1.90 -26.59
CA LYS A 269 0.71 3.14 -26.08
C LYS A 269 2.01 2.86 -25.32
N ASP A 270 2.98 3.76 -25.46
CA ASP A 270 4.24 3.66 -24.71
C ASP A 270 4.01 3.81 -23.19
N HIS A 271 4.81 3.10 -22.40
CA HIS A 271 4.93 3.33 -20.97
C HIS A 271 5.69 4.63 -20.69
N LEU A 272 5.31 5.29 -19.60
CA LEU A 272 5.83 6.59 -19.21
C LEU A 272 6.85 6.41 -18.07
N PRO A 273 7.99 7.12 -18.11
CA PRO A 273 8.95 7.15 -16.99
C PRO A 273 8.31 7.67 -15.70
N ALA A 274 8.84 7.24 -14.55
CA ALA A 274 8.27 7.56 -13.24
C ALA A 274 8.28 9.07 -12.92
N GLY A 275 9.23 9.83 -13.49
CA GLY A 275 9.42 11.26 -13.23
C GLY A 275 8.90 12.20 -14.32
N GLU A 276 8.31 11.69 -15.41
CA GLU A 276 7.93 12.52 -16.55
C GLU A 276 6.55 13.17 -16.37
N VAL A 277 6.42 14.47 -16.60
CA VAL A 277 5.14 15.19 -16.66
C VAL A 277 4.68 15.26 -18.11
N GLN A 278 3.44 14.86 -18.37
CA GLN A 278 2.85 14.79 -19.71
C GLN A 278 2.03 16.04 -20.07
N ASP A 279 1.89 16.29 -21.36
CA ASP A 279 0.94 17.28 -21.86
C ASP A 279 -0.49 16.84 -21.53
N GLY A 280 -1.20 17.65 -20.72
CA GLY A 280 -2.56 17.35 -20.25
C GLY A 280 -2.64 16.95 -18.77
N ASP A 281 -1.51 16.68 -18.12
CA ASP A 281 -1.49 16.43 -16.67
C ASP A 281 -2.03 17.64 -15.89
N ARG A 282 -2.94 17.41 -14.94
CA ARG A 282 -3.30 18.42 -13.93
C ARG A 282 -2.17 18.50 -12.92
N VAL A 283 -1.26 19.45 -13.11
CA VAL A 283 -0.06 19.57 -12.28
C VAL A 283 -0.32 20.41 -11.03
N PHE A 284 -0.21 19.81 -9.85
CA PHE A 284 -0.15 20.53 -8.57
C PHE A 284 1.27 21.01 -8.26
N GLN A 285 2.28 20.21 -8.59
CA GLN A 285 3.69 20.57 -8.54
C GLN A 285 4.43 19.89 -9.69
N LYS A 286 5.19 20.67 -10.45
CA LYS A 286 6.25 20.15 -11.31
C LYS A 286 7.54 20.13 -10.49
N GLY A 287 8.04 18.93 -10.21
CA GLY A 287 9.18 18.73 -9.33
C GLY A 287 10.49 19.22 -9.91
N THR A 288 11.47 19.54 -9.06
CA THR A 288 12.83 19.89 -9.49
C THR A 288 13.63 18.67 -9.98
N GLY A 289 13.20 17.46 -9.62
CA GLY A 289 13.93 16.22 -9.92
C GLY A 289 15.21 16.03 -9.10
N GLU A 290 15.44 16.85 -8.07
CA GLU A 290 16.65 16.79 -7.26
C GLU A 290 16.78 15.43 -6.56
N GLY A 291 17.94 14.79 -6.74
CA GLY A 291 18.26 13.50 -6.13
C GLY A 291 17.64 12.28 -6.82
N TRP A 292 16.99 12.45 -7.98
CA TRP A 292 16.49 11.32 -8.75
C TRP A 292 17.64 10.56 -9.42
N GLU A 293 17.56 9.24 -9.34
CA GLU A 293 18.44 8.36 -10.09
C GLU A 293 17.93 8.14 -11.52
N ASP A 294 18.86 8.00 -12.46
CA ASP A 294 18.57 7.67 -13.86
C ASP A 294 18.29 6.16 -14.01
N GLY A 295 17.20 5.83 -14.71
CA GLY A 295 16.79 4.45 -14.95
C GLY A 295 16.26 3.71 -13.71
N GLY A 296 16.09 2.40 -13.83
CA GLY A 296 15.56 1.53 -12.76
C GLY A 296 14.05 1.54 -12.59
N ASP A 297 13.32 2.37 -13.36
CA ASP A 297 11.86 2.39 -13.35
C ASP A 297 11.29 1.09 -13.98
N VAL A 298 10.33 0.46 -13.30
CA VAL A 298 9.64 -0.80 -13.69
C VAL A 298 8.18 -0.56 -14.08
#